data_AF-A0A7V2S724-F1
#
_entry.id   AF-A0A7V2S724-F1
#
_cell.length_a   1.000
_cell.length_b   1.000
_cell.length_c   1.000
_cell.angle_alpha   90.00
_cell.angle_beta   90.00
_cell.angle_gamma   90.00
#
_symmetry.space_group_name_H-M   'P 1'
#
loop_
_entity.id
_entity.type
_entity.pdbx_description
1 polymer ?
#
loop_
_entity_poly.entity_id
_entity_poly.type
_entity_poly.pdbx_seq_one_letter_code
_entity_poly.pdbx_strand_id
1 'polypeptide(L)'
;MSQFIQLHCLTAYPPSNLNRDDLGRPKTAIVGGFERLRVSSQSLKRAWRTSPVFDSALSEWKGKRTKLLGKEVYKRLSDQGVNEKQAEKWASEIASRFGKPKKENPLEIEQLCHISPQEWEDVMTLADTLATEGREPN
;
A
#
# COMPACT_ATOMS: atom_id res chain seq x y z
N MET A 1 -34.63 -7.18 -3.05
CA MET A 1 -33.34 -6.79 -3.66
C MET A 1 -32.30 -7.85 -3.33
N SER A 2 -31.46 -8.24 -4.29
CA SER A 2 -30.38 -9.23 -4.07
C SER A 2 -29.17 -8.58 -3.36
N GLN A 3 -28.56 -9.28 -2.41
CA GLN A 3 -27.42 -8.79 -1.62
C GLN A 3 -26.05 -9.10 -2.25
N PHE A 4 -25.98 -10.07 -3.16
CA PHE A 4 -24.72 -10.59 -3.69
C PHE A 4 -24.67 -10.49 -5.21
N ILE A 5 -23.51 -10.10 -5.73
CA ILE A 5 -23.17 -10.15 -7.15
C ILE A 5 -22.08 -11.21 -7.32
N GLN A 6 -22.32 -12.19 -8.19
CA GLN A 6 -21.37 -13.25 -8.52
C GLN A 6 -20.89 -13.08 -9.96
N LEU A 7 -19.57 -13.10 -10.15
CA LEU A 7 -18.94 -12.97 -11.46
C LEU A 7 -18.17 -14.26 -11.77
N HIS A 8 -18.50 -14.90 -12.88
CA HIS A 8 -17.86 -16.12 -13.34
C HIS A 8 -17.25 -15.89 -14.72
N CYS A 9 -15.96 -16.18 -14.86
CA CYS A 9 -15.22 -15.99 -16.11
C CYS A 9 -14.51 -17.28 -16.49
N LEU A 10 -14.63 -17.66 -17.77
CA LEU A 10 -13.77 -18.67 -18.40
C LEU A 10 -12.85 -17.95 -19.37
N THR A 11 -11.55 -18.03 -19.13
CA THR A 11 -10.53 -17.32 -19.92
C THR A 11 -9.47 -18.31 -20.37
N ALA A 12 -9.31 -18.42 -21.69
CA ALA A 12 -8.22 -19.18 -22.29
C ALA A 12 -6.96 -18.30 -22.36
N TYR A 13 -5.82 -18.87 -22.04
CA TYR A 13 -4.52 -18.22 -22.15
C TYR A 13 -3.66 -18.99 -23.16
N PRO A 14 -2.90 -18.30 -24.04
CA PRO A 14 -1.90 -18.97 -24.86
C PRO A 14 -0.78 -19.54 -23.96
N PRO A 15 0.11 -20.39 -24.50
CA PRO A 15 1.26 -20.92 -23.76
C PRO A 15 2.04 -19.79 -23.07
N SER A 16 1.95 -19.72 -21.73
CA SER A 16 2.49 -18.63 -20.93
C SER A 16 2.67 -19.01 -19.46
N ASN A 17 3.62 -18.37 -18.78
CA ASN A 17 3.86 -18.54 -17.34
C ASN A 17 3.29 -17.33 -16.57
N LEU A 18 1.96 -17.25 -16.47
CA LEU A 18 1.23 -16.10 -15.90
C LEU A 18 1.56 -15.85 -14.42
N ASN A 19 1.77 -16.91 -13.65
CA ASN A 19 2.10 -16.83 -12.24
C ASN A 19 3.06 -17.96 -11.88
N ARG A 20 4.25 -17.59 -11.40
CA ARG A 20 5.28 -18.53 -10.96
C ARG A 20 5.47 -18.57 -9.44
N ASP A 21 6.09 -19.63 -8.95
CA ASP A 21 6.61 -19.79 -7.59
C ASP A 21 8.03 -19.20 -7.45
N ASP A 22 8.62 -19.40 -6.28
CA ASP A 22 9.94 -18.85 -5.94
C ASP A 22 11.09 -19.53 -6.73
N LEU A 23 10.84 -20.71 -7.31
CA LEU A 23 11.77 -21.43 -8.20
C LEU A 23 11.51 -21.13 -9.69
N GLY A 24 10.55 -20.24 -9.99
CA GLY A 24 10.20 -19.85 -11.34
C GLY A 24 9.21 -20.80 -12.06
N ARG A 25 8.75 -21.86 -11.40
CA ARG A 25 7.81 -22.83 -11.97
C ARG A 25 6.39 -22.27 -11.95
N PRO A 26 5.53 -22.58 -12.94
CA PRO A 26 4.14 -22.18 -12.90
C PRO A 26 3.46 -22.68 -11.62
N LYS A 27 2.65 -21.83 -10.98
CA LYS A 27 1.86 -22.27 -9.82
C LYS A 27 0.82 -23.28 -10.26
N THR A 28 0.72 -24.40 -9.54
CA THR A 28 -0.28 -25.44 -9.79
C THR A 28 -1.19 -25.67 -8.58
N ALA A 29 -2.24 -26.46 -8.79
CA ALA A 29 -3.10 -27.04 -7.76
C ALA A 29 -3.72 -28.34 -8.29
N ILE A 30 -4.06 -29.27 -7.38
CA ILE A 30 -4.81 -30.48 -7.72
C ILE A 30 -6.31 -30.18 -7.67
N VAL A 31 -7.02 -30.43 -8.78
CA VAL A 31 -8.47 -30.27 -8.87
C VAL A 31 -9.05 -31.51 -9.52
N GLY A 32 -9.88 -32.26 -8.77
CA GLY A 32 -10.48 -33.50 -9.25
C GLY A 32 -9.45 -34.60 -9.55
N GLY A 33 -8.34 -34.66 -8.80
CA GLY A 33 -7.28 -35.66 -8.96
C GLY A 33 -6.21 -35.33 -10.01
N PHE A 34 -6.39 -34.25 -10.79
CA PHE A 34 -5.44 -33.83 -11.82
C PHE A 34 -4.79 -32.50 -11.47
N GLU A 35 -3.52 -32.35 -11.85
CA GLU A 35 -2.81 -31.08 -11.73
C GLU A 35 -3.33 -30.06 -12.75
N ARG A 36 -3.54 -28.83 -12.29
CA ARG A 36 -3.95 -27.69 -13.12
C ARG A 36 -3.07 -26.48 -12.83
N LEU A 37 -2.81 -25.68 -13.86
CA LEU A 37 -2.24 -24.35 -13.69
C LEU A 37 -3.19 -23.47 -12.87
N ARG A 38 -2.61 -22.66 -11.99
CA ARG A 38 -3.35 -21.76 -11.12
C ARG A 38 -2.73 -20.37 -11.13
N VAL A 39 -3.56 -19.37 -11.39
CA VAL A 39 -3.22 -17.97 -11.11
C VAL A 39 -3.67 -17.65 -9.68
N SER A 40 -2.76 -17.19 -8.84
CA SER A 40 -3.11 -16.88 -7.46
C SER A 40 -4.02 -15.65 -7.38
N SER A 41 -4.97 -15.65 -6.43
CA SER A 41 -5.95 -14.57 -6.31
C SER A 41 -5.29 -13.21 -6.04
N GLN A 42 -4.17 -13.18 -5.33
CA GLN A 42 -3.37 -11.97 -5.12
C GLN A 42 -2.73 -11.44 -6.42
N SER A 43 -2.33 -12.33 -7.34
CA SER A 43 -1.77 -11.93 -8.63
C SER A 43 -2.85 -11.24 -9.48
N LEU A 44 -4.05 -11.83 -9.56
CA LEU A 44 -5.20 -11.25 -10.25
C LEU A 44 -5.62 -9.92 -9.62
N LYS A 45 -5.82 -9.87 -8.30
CA LYS A 45 -6.20 -8.64 -7.59
C LYS A 45 -5.20 -7.52 -7.79
N ARG A 46 -3.89 -7.82 -7.80
CA ARG A 46 -2.86 -6.82 -8.07
C ARG A 46 -2.95 -6.35 -9.53
N ALA A 47 -3.07 -7.26 -10.48
CA ALA A 47 -3.19 -6.93 -11.90
C ALA A 47 -4.38 -5.99 -12.15
N TRP A 48 -5.54 -6.27 -11.55
CA TRP A 48 -6.69 -5.38 -11.60
C TRP A 48 -6.39 -4.03 -10.94
N ARG A 49 -5.90 -4.01 -9.70
CA ARG A 49 -5.64 -2.76 -8.96
C ARG A 49 -4.63 -1.84 -9.64
N THR A 50 -3.68 -2.40 -10.40
CA THR A 50 -2.68 -1.62 -11.15
C THR A 50 -3.04 -1.43 -12.63
N SER A 51 -4.21 -1.86 -13.07
CA SER A 51 -4.67 -1.68 -14.45
C SER A 51 -5.14 -0.23 -14.69
N PRO A 52 -5.01 0.30 -15.92
CA PRO A 52 -5.54 1.62 -16.27
C PRO A 52 -7.05 1.76 -16.05
N VAL A 53 -7.80 0.67 -16.26
CA VAL A 53 -9.25 0.66 -16.07
C VAL A 53 -9.61 0.85 -14.59
N PHE A 54 -8.94 0.14 -13.69
CA PHE A 54 -9.18 0.31 -12.25
C PHE A 54 -8.69 1.67 -11.77
N ASP A 55 -7.57 2.15 -12.29
CA ASP A 55 -7.00 3.43 -11.92
C ASP A 55 -7.90 4.59 -12.33
N SER A 56 -8.41 4.59 -13.57
CA SER A 56 -9.37 5.60 -14.04
C SER A 56 -10.72 5.54 -13.31
N ALA A 57 -11.18 4.36 -12.90
CA ALA A 57 -12.45 4.22 -12.19
C ALA A 57 -12.39 4.62 -10.70
N LEU A 58 -11.23 4.52 -10.05
CA LEU A 58 -11.09 4.64 -8.59
C LEU A 58 -9.97 5.58 -8.13
N SER A 59 -9.29 6.29 -9.04
CA SER A 59 -8.09 7.12 -8.77
C SER A 59 -8.13 7.86 -7.43
N GLU A 60 -9.14 8.69 -7.22
CA GLU A 60 -9.34 9.52 -6.02
C GLU A 60 -9.66 8.72 -4.75
N TRP A 61 -10.06 7.46 -4.89
CA TRP A 61 -10.46 6.57 -3.80
C TRP A 61 -9.43 5.44 -3.57
N LYS A 62 -8.33 5.42 -4.33
CA LYS A 62 -7.37 4.32 -4.33
C LYS A 62 -6.32 4.50 -3.25
N GLY A 63 -6.47 3.77 -2.14
CA GLY A 63 -5.47 3.75 -1.08
C GLY A 63 -4.06 3.29 -1.51
N LYS A 64 -3.02 3.81 -0.85
CA LYS A 64 -1.62 3.45 -1.09
C LYS A 64 -1.17 2.46 -0.04
N ARG A 65 -0.66 1.30 -0.49
CA ARG A 65 -0.04 0.30 0.39
C ARG A 65 1.44 0.62 0.57
N THR A 66 1.88 1.04 1.76
CA THR A 66 3.26 1.45 2.00
C THR A 66 3.73 1.17 3.43
N LYS A 67 5.05 1.18 3.63
CA LYS A 67 5.71 1.23 4.96
C LYS A 67 6.40 2.57 5.21
N LEU A 68 6.37 3.48 4.23
CA LEU A 68 7.25 4.63 4.12
C LEU A 68 6.54 5.96 4.39
N LEU A 69 5.38 5.93 5.06
CA LEU A 69 4.64 7.17 5.37
C LEU A 69 5.50 8.14 6.17
N GLY A 70 6.21 7.66 7.20
CA GLY A 70 7.10 8.49 8.01
C GLY A 70 8.20 9.17 7.18
N LYS A 71 8.72 8.51 6.14
CA LYS A 71 9.70 9.14 5.23
C LYS A 71 9.12 10.30 4.44
N GLU A 72 7.89 10.18 3.96
CA GLU A 72 7.23 11.27 3.23
C GLU A 72 6.89 12.44 4.16
N VAL A 73 6.45 12.15 5.40
CA VAL A 73 6.20 13.17 6.43
C VAL A 73 7.49 13.89 6.82
N TYR A 74 8.57 13.14 7.08
CA TYR A 74 9.88 13.69 7.36
C TYR A 74 10.33 14.64 6.25
N LYS A 75 10.24 14.19 4.99
CA LYS A 75 10.58 15.01 3.83
C LYS A 75 9.74 16.29 3.80
N ARG A 76 8.44 16.19 4.01
CA ARG A 76 7.53 17.35 4.03
C ARG A 76 7.92 18.37 5.10
N LEU A 77 8.26 17.92 6.30
CA LEU A 77 8.71 18.77 7.41
C LEU A 77 10.08 19.41 7.12
N SER A 78 11.03 18.64 6.58
CA SER A 78 12.36 19.14 6.21
C SER A 78 12.30 20.17 5.09
N ASP A 79 11.45 19.96 4.08
CA ASP A 79 11.23 20.91 2.98
C ASP A 79 10.68 22.26 3.49
N GLN A 80 10.04 22.28 4.66
CA GLN A 80 9.52 23.47 5.34
C GLN A 80 10.47 24.07 6.37
N GLY A 81 11.69 23.53 6.50
CA GLY A 81 12.74 24.09 7.36
C GLY A 81 12.70 23.63 8.83
N VAL A 82 11.92 22.60 9.16
CA VAL A 82 11.95 21.99 10.51
C VAL A 82 13.32 21.33 10.74
N ASN A 83 13.87 21.48 11.95
CA ASN A 83 15.14 20.86 12.31
C ASN A 83 15.10 19.34 12.10
N GLU A 84 16.17 18.76 11.54
CA GLU A 84 16.23 17.33 11.20
C GLU A 84 15.85 16.40 12.35
N LYS A 85 16.35 16.66 13.57
CA LYS A 85 16.05 15.83 14.75
C LYS A 85 14.58 15.92 15.17
N GLN A 86 13.99 17.11 15.04
CA GLN A 86 12.57 17.32 15.33
C GLN A 86 11.69 16.67 14.26
N ALA A 87 12.03 16.88 12.98
CA ALA A 87 11.34 16.27 11.85
C ALA A 87 11.34 14.74 11.94
N GLU A 88 12.47 14.12 12.33
CA GLU A 88 12.54 12.67 12.51
C GLU A 88 11.64 12.18 13.64
N LYS A 89 11.69 12.85 14.81
CA LYS A 89 10.84 12.52 15.96
C LYS A 89 9.35 12.63 15.59
N TRP A 90 8.93 13.76 15.03
CA TRP A 90 7.53 14.02 14.69
C TRP A 90 7.02 13.06 13.61
N ALA A 91 7.82 12.81 12.57
CA ALA A 91 7.47 11.87 11.53
C ALA A 91 7.36 10.43 12.04
N SER A 92 8.23 10.01 12.96
CA SER A 92 8.16 8.71 13.64
C SER A 92 6.91 8.59 14.50
N GLU A 93 6.57 9.62 15.27
CA GLU A 93 5.36 9.67 16.09
C GLU A 93 4.09 9.57 15.25
N ILE A 94 4.01 10.32 14.14
CA ILE A 94 2.90 10.23 13.19
C ILE A 94 2.84 8.84 12.55
N ALA A 95 3.97 8.32 12.06
CA ALA A 95 4.02 6.99 11.45
C ALA A 95 3.60 5.88 12.43
N SER A 96 3.88 6.04 13.72
CA SER A 96 3.52 5.09 14.77
C SER A 96 2.01 4.83 14.89
N ARG A 97 1.18 5.77 14.44
CA ARG A 97 -0.28 5.62 14.39
C ARG A 97 -0.74 4.65 13.29
N PHE A 98 0.08 4.43 12.27
CA PHE A 98 -0.22 3.55 11.13
C PHE A 98 0.45 2.17 11.23
N GLY A 99 1.37 1.99 12.18
CA GLY A 99 2.09 0.74 12.39
C GLY A 99 3.26 0.92 13.34
N LYS A 100 3.84 -0.18 13.81
CA LYS A 100 4.97 -0.11 14.74
C LYS A 100 6.24 0.36 14.01
N PRO A 101 6.94 1.42 14.44
CA PRO A 101 8.19 1.84 13.84
C PRO A 101 9.29 0.77 13.96
N LYS A 102 10.18 0.69 12.96
CA LYS A 102 11.37 -0.17 13.04
C LYS A 102 12.39 0.42 14.00
N LYS A 103 13.10 -0.46 14.72
CA LYS A 103 14.18 -0.05 15.65
C LYS A 103 15.35 0.64 14.95
N GLU A 104 15.73 0.16 13.76
CA GLU A 104 16.88 0.67 13.01
C GLU A 104 16.56 1.91 12.18
N ASN A 105 15.30 2.08 11.76
CA ASN A 105 14.84 3.22 10.97
C ASN A 105 13.43 3.63 11.42
N PRO A 106 13.32 4.57 12.37
CA PRO A 106 12.05 4.98 12.96
C PRO A 106 11.04 5.59 11.96
N LEU A 107 11.50 6.04 10.78
CA LEU A 107 10.65 6.58 9.72
C LEU A 107 9.89 5.51 8.92
N GLU A 108 10.26 4.23 9.10
CA GLU A 108 9.58 3.10 8.47
C GLU A 108 8.83 2.26 9.50
N ILE A 109 7.61 1.86 9.16
CA ILE A 109 6.83 0.91 9.96
C ILE A 109 7.19 -0.55 9.61
N GLU A 110 7.07 -1.46 10.57
CA GLU A 110 7.31 -2.89 10.42
C GLU A 110 6.27 -3.53 9.48
N GLN A 111 5.00 -3.15 9.63
CA GLN A 111 3.86 -3.70 8.89
C GLN A 111 3.55 -2.90 7.62
N LEU A 112 2.99 -3.54 6.58
CA LEU A 112 2.42 -2.81 5.45
C LEU A 112 1.06 -2.25 5.84
N CYS A 113 0.92 -0.93 5.80
CA CYS A 113 -0.36 -0.26 6.00
C CYS A 113 -0.99 0.10 4.66
N HIS A 114 -2.32 0.13 4.61
CA HIS A 114 -3.08 0.65 3.48
C HIS A 114 -3.70 1.98 3.91
N ILE A 115 -3.25 3.06 3.30
CA ILE A 115 -3.63 4.42 3.69
C ILE A 115 -4.48 4.99 2.58
N SER A 116 -5.70 5.41 2.90
CA SER A 116 -6.62 6.07 1.98
C SER A 116 -6.06 7.42 1.52
N PRO A 117 -6.55 7.95 0.37
CA PRO A 117 -6.14 9.29 -0.08
C PRO A 117 -6.44 10.39 0.95
N GLN A 118 -7.59 10.32 1.64
CA GLN A 118 -7.94 11.27 2.70
C GLN A 118 -6.95 11.22 3.87
N GLU A 119 -6.62 10.03 4.38
CA GLU A 119 -5.64 9.89 5.47
C GLU A 119 -4.26 10.42 5.06
N TRP A 120 -3.88 10.29 3.79
CA TRP A 120 -2.66 10.89 3.27
C TRP A 120 -2.70 12.41 3.33
N GLU A 121 -3.79 13.01 2.87
CA GLU A 121 -3.98 14.45 2.86
C GLU A 121 -4.02 15.02 4.28
N ASP A 122 -4.74 14.38 5.20
CA ASP A 122 -4.84 14.78 6.59
C ASP A 122 -3.47 14.76 7.28
N VAL A 123 -2.68 13.72 7.02
CA VAL A 123 -1.31 13.60 7.56
C VAL A 123 -0.38 14.69 7.01
N MET A 124 -0.48 15.02 5.72
CA MET A 124 0.33 16.09 5.13
C MET A 124 -0.09 17.47 5.62
N THR A 125 -1.40 17.70 5.78
CA THR A 125 -1.94 18.93 6.35
C THR A 125 -1.52 19.10 7.80
N LEU A 126 -1.51 18.01 8.57
CA LEU A 126 -0.97 18.00 9.92
C LEU A 126 0.51 18.36 9.91
N ALA A 127 1.33 17.74 9.06
CA ALA A 127 2.75 18.07 8.95
C ALA A 127 2.97 19.57 8.66
N ASP A 128 2.20 20.14 7.73
CA ASP A 128 2.24 21.57 7.39
C ASP A 128 1.88 22.47 8.59
N THR A 129 0.86 22.07 9.35
CA THR A 129 0.44 22.78 10.56
C THR A 129 1.53 22.73 11.63
N LEU A 130 2.13 21.57 11.87
CA LEU A 130 3.19 21.40 12.88
C LEU A 130 4.45 22.20 12.54
N ALA A 131 4.84 22.25 11.26
CA ALA A 131 5.96 23.06 10.82
C ALA A 131 5.70 24.57 11.01
N THR A 132 4.47 25.01 10.73
CA THR A 132 4.07 26.42 10.88
C THR A 132 4.01 26.83 12.36
N GLU A 133 3.44 25.98 13.21
CA GLU A 133 3.26 26.25 14.64
C GLU A 133 4.52 25.96 15.47
N GLY A 134 5.48 25.23 14.92
CA GLY A 134 6.73 24.88 15.59
C GLY A 134 6.53 23.98 16.81
N ARG A 135 5.51 23.10 16.79
CA ARG A 135 5.15 22.23 17.92
C ARG A 135 5.13 20.75 17.56
N GLU A 136 5.16 19.91 18.59
CA GLU A 136 5.08 18.45 18.43
C GLU A 136 3.66 17.98 18.04
N PRO A 137 3.54 16.82 17.37
CA PRO A 137 2.26 16.15 17.15
C PRO A 137 1.60 15.80 18.49
N ASN A 138 0.34 16.19 18.68
CA ASN A 138 -0.49 15.82 19.83
C ASN A 138 -1.62 14.88 19.38
#